data_AF-A0A1Y0N9N2-F1
#
_entry.id   AF-A0A1Y0N9N2-F1
#
_cell.length_a   1.000
_cell.length_b   1.000
_cell.length_c   1.000
_cell.angle_alpha   90.00
_cell.angle_beta   90.00
_cell.angle_gamma   90.00
#
_symmetry.space_group_name_H-M   'P 1'
#
loop_
_entity.id
_entity.type
_entity.pdbx_description
1 polymer ?
#
loop_
_entity_poly.entity_id
_entity_poly.type
_entity_poly.pdbx_seq_one_letter_code
_entity_poly.pdbx_strand_id
1 'polypeptide(L)'
;MYFSLPLLRSAGAFGTGLASVLLFALWLAAPAHAQPSAPALTEPARTLQASDAASPVPALPYRSVFADLPKSVEEGSTDWKAANKAVAQFPRGHIDLLQWEKAQAAKPKEQP
;
A
#
# COMPACT_ATOMS: atom_id res chain seq x y z
N MET A 1 -39.23 41.22 -20.33
CA MET A 1 -38.60 41.60 -21.60
C MET A 1 -37.78 40.41 -22.08
N TYR A 2 -38.04 39.95 -23.30
CA TYR A 2 -37.36 38.86 -24.02
C TYR A 2 -36.00 39.31 -24.59
N PHE A 3 -35.27 38.35 -25.19
CA PHE A 3 -34.04 38.44 -26.03
C PHE A 3 -32.73 38.14 -25.28
N SER A 4 -31.81 37.28 -25.76
CA SER A 4 -31.75 36.41 -26.94
C SER A 4 -30.54 35.46 -26.78
N LEU A 5 -30.67 34.20 -27.20
CA LEU A 5 -29.51 33.35 -27.49
C LEU A 5 -28.80 33.86 -28.76
N PRO A 6 -27.47 33.76 -28.85
CA PRO A 6 -26.80 33.54 -30.12
C PRO A 6 -26.51 32.04 -30.26
N LEU A 7 -27.33 31.37 -31.07
CA LEU A 7 -26.93 30.16 -31.77
C LEU A 7 -26.07 30.56 -32.98
N LEU A 8 -25.16 29.65 -33.32
CA LEU A 8 -24.49 29.47 -34.60
C LEU A 8 -23.11 30.12 -34.78
N ARG A 9 -22.09 29.26 -34.90
CA ARG A 9 -21.31 28.99 -36.15
C ARG A 9 -19.95 28.39 -35.75
N SER A 10 -19.83 27.07 -35.75
CA SER A 10 -19.30 26.24 -36.85
C SER A 10 -17.82 26.46 -37.17
N ALA A 11 -17.10 25.33 -37.15
CA ALA A 11 -15.85 24.99 -37.84
C ALA A 11 -14.52 25.42 -37.19
N GLY A 12 -13.67 24.41 -36.95
CA GLY A 12 -12.29 24.54 -36.50
C GLY A 12 -11.84 23.25 -35.81
N ALA A 13 -11.82 22.13 -36.52
CA ALA A 13 -10.62 21.60 -37.18
C ALA A 13 -9.90 20.57 -36.29
N PHE A 14 -10.08 19.31 -36.67
CA PHE A 14 -9.22 18.16 -36.45
C PHE A 14 -7.76 18.53 -36.13
N GLY A 15 -7.27 18.18 -34.95
CA GLY A 15 -5.87 18.46 -34.61
C GLY A 15 -5.35 17.94 -33.28
N THR A 16 -5.96 16.92 -32.67
CA THR A 16 -5.52 16.41 -31.35
C THR A 16 -5.30 14.90 -31.32
N GLY A 17 -5.04 14.27 -32.47
CA GLY A 17 -4.77 12.83 -32.54
C GLY A 17 -3.29 12.49 -32.31
N LEU A 18 -2.38 13.17 -33.01
CA LEU A 18 -0.97 12.76 -33.07
C LEU A 18 -0.13 13.19 -31.86
N ALA A 19 -0.44 14.35 -31.25
CA ALA A 19 0.30 14.84 -30.09
C ALA A 19 0.04 13.99 -28.83
N SER A 20 -1.18 13.47 -28.65
CA SER A 20 -1.52 12.57 -27.53
C SER A 20 -0.90 11.18 -27.66
N VAL A 21 -0.75 10.66 -28.89
CA VAL A 21 -0.08 9.37 -29.12
C VAL A 21 1.42 9.46 -28.82
N LEU A 22 2.07 10.58 -29.17
CA LEU A 22 3.48 10.81 -28.87
C LEU A 22 3.75 11.00 -27.38
N LEU A 23 2.86 11.68 -26.64
CA LEU A 23 2.99 11.80 -25.19
C LEU A 23 2.75 10.46 -24.47
N PHE A 24 1.84 9.63 -24.97
CA PHE A 24 1.59 8.30 -24.41
C PHE A 24 2.75 7.33 -24.67
N ALA A 25 3.36 7.39 -25.86
CA ALA A 25 4.55 6.60 -26.18
C ALA A 25 5.74 6.97 -25.27
N LEU A 26 5.87 8.25 -24.91
CA LEU A 26 6.91 8.71 -23.99
C LEU A 26 6.61 8.33 -22.52
N TRP A 27 5.34 8.11 -22.16
CA TRP A 27 4.93 7.63 -20.84
C TRP A 27 5.10 6.11 -20.67
N LEU A 28 5.13 5.35 -21.77
CA LEU A 28 5.41 3.90 -21.77
C LEU A 28 6.90 3.56 -21.77
N ALA A 29 7.79 4.55 -21.92
CA ALA A 29 9.23 4.36 -21.72
C ALA A 29 9.50 4.15 -20.22
N ALA A 30 9.14 2.97 -19.71
CA ALA A 30 9.57 2.51 -18.41
C ALA A 30 11.09 2.70 -18.33
N PRO A 31 11.63 3.31 -17.25
CA PRO A 31 13.06 3.19 -17.01
C PRO A 31 13.33 1.69 -16.93
N ALA A 32 14.12 1.20 -17.88
CA ALA A 32 14.76 -0.10 -17.75
C ALA A 32 15.54 -0.03 -16.44
N HIS A 33 14.93 -0.50 -15.36
CA HIS A 33 15.64 -0.74 -14.13
C HIS A 33 16.73 -1.71 -14.54
N ALA A 34 17.98 -1.24 -14.52
CA ALA A 34 19.13 -2.09 -14.73
C ALA A 34 18.97 -3.24 -13.73
N GLN A 35 18.55 -4.40 -14.24
CA GLN A 35 18.48 -5.59 -13.42
C GLN A 35 19.91 -5.83 -12.98
N PRO A 36 20.21 -5.80 -11.66
CA PRO A 36 21.52 -6.25 -11.23
C PRO A 36 21.66 -7.66 -11.79
N SER A 37 22.69 -7.89 -12.60
CA SER A 37 22.99 -9.20 -13.15
C SER A 37 22.91 -10.19 -12.00
N ALA A 38 21.87 -11.03 -11.99
CA ALA A 38 21.74 -12.06 -10.98
C ALA A 38 23.04 -12.87 -11.07
N PRO A 39 23.82 -13.02 -9.99
CA PRO A 39 25.04 -13.79 -10.05
C PRO A 39 24.63 -15.20 -10.45
N ALA A 40 24.98 -15.63 -11.65
CA ALA A 40 24.63 -16.95 -12.16
C ALA A 40 25.07 -17.98 -11.11
N LEU A 41 24.13 -18.68 -10.46
CA LEU A 41 24.42 -19.65 -9.40
C LEU A 41 24.95 -20.99 -9.95
N THR A 42 25.27 -21.03 -11.24
CA THR A 42 25.44 -22.26 -12.02
C THR A 42 26.88 -22.73 -12.17
N GLU A 43 27.83 -22.13 -11.43
CA GLU A 43 29.23 -22.54 -11.46
C GLU A 43 29.51 -23.54 -10.32
N PRO A 44 29.84 -24.81 -10.61
CA PRO A 44 30.08 -25.83 -9.58
C PRO A 44 31.20 -25.44 -8.62
N ALA A 45 32.20 -24.70 -9.10
CA ALA A 45 33.28 -24.16 -8.26
C ALA A 45 32.78 -23.19 -7.19
N ARG A 46 31.76 -22.36 -7.47
CA ARG A 46 31.18 -21.45 -6.47
C ARG A 46 30.37 -22.19 -5.43
N THR A 47 29.69 -23.27 -5.79
CA THR A 47 28.97 -24.11 -4.82
C THR A 47 29.92 -24.85 -3.88
N LEU A 48 31.06 -25.34 -4.39
CA LEU A 48 32.11 -25.94 -3.58
C LEU A 48 32.74 -24.90 -2.65
N GLN A 49 33.04 -23.71 -3.17
CA GLN A 49 33.53 -22.59 -2.36
C GLN A 49 32.53 -22.21 -1.26
N ALA A 50 31.25 -22.03 -1.58
CA ALA A 50 30.22 -21.72 -0.58
C ALA A 50 30.04 -22.79 0.51
N SER A 51 30.49 -24.03 0.25
CA SER A 51 30.46 -25.13 1.22
C SER A 51 31.70 -25.19 2.13
N ASP A 52 32.77 -24.45 1.79
CA ASP A 52 33.97 -24.34 2.62
C ASP A 52 33.71 -23.37 3.79
N ALA A 53 33.98 -23.82 5.02
CA ALA A 53 33.83 -23.00 6.22
C ALA A 53 34.80 -21.80 6.26
N ALA A 54 35.92 -21.87 5.52
CA ALA A 54 36.87 -20.77 5.39
C ALA A 54 36.44 -19.73 4.34
N SER A 55 35.32 -19.93 3.66
CA SER A 55 34.91 -19.01 2.60
C SER A 55 34.51 -17.64 3.12
N PRO A 56 34.94 -16.56 2.44
CA PRO A 56 34.62 -15.21 2.85
C PRO A 56 33.12 -14.95 2.73
N VAL A 57 32.47 -14.57 3.82
CA VAL A 57 31.08 -14.13 3.84
C VAL A 57 31.05 -12.62 3.58
N PRO A 58 30.40 -12.14 2.51
CA PRO A 58 30.23 -10.71 2.27
C PRO A 58 29.45 -10.07 3.43
N ALA A 59 29.93 -8.92 3.92
CA ALA A 59 29.20 -8.15 4.91
C ALA A 59 27.88 -7.65 4.32
N LEU A 60 26.76 -8.12 4.86
CA LEU A 60 25.44 -7.63 4.49
C LEU A 60 25.12 -6.39 5.34
N PRO A 61 24.76 -5.24 4.73
CA PRO A 61 24.26 -4.11 5.48
C PRO A 61 22.86 -4.43 6.02
N TYR A 62 22.79 -5.02 7.22
CA TYR A 62 21.54 -5.31 7.90
C TYR A 62 21.01 -4.05 8.62
N ARG A 63 19.79 -3.63 8.27
CA ARG A 63 19.03 -2.61 9.01
C ARG A 63 17.76 -3.24 9.56
N SER A 64 17.59 -3.19 10.89
CA SER A 64 16.34 -3.62 11.51
C SER A 64 15.20 -2.66 11.13
N VAL A 65 14.06 -3.21 10.71
CA VAL A 65 12.81 -2.44 10.55
C VAL A 65 12.27 -1.92 11.89
N PHE A 66 12.76 -2.48 13.00
CA PHE A 66 12.44 -2.06 14.36
C PHE A 66 13.41 -1.01 14.91
N ALA A 67 14.41 -0.59 14.13
CA ALA A 67 15.40 0.38 14.59
C ALA A 67 14.77 1.71 15.01
N ASP A 68 13.67 2.09 14.36
CA ASP A 68 12.96 3.35 14.58
C ASP A 68 11.70 3.19 15.43
N LEU A 69 11.39 1.97 15.90
CA LEU A 69 10.23 1.69 16.71
C LEU A 69 10.53 1.90 18.20
N PRO A 70 9.54 2.30 19.01
CA PRO A 70 9.69 2.38 20.47
C PRO A 70 10.17 1.04 21.01
N LYS A 71 11.25 1.06 21.82
CA LYS A 71 11.82 -0.14 22.44
C LYS A 71 11.05 -0.59 23.68
N SER A 72 10.08 0.21 24.12
CA SER A 72 9.27 -0.04 25.30
C SER A 72 8.06 -0.90 24.97
N VAL A 73 7.73 -1.81 25.89
CA VAL A 73 6.38 -2.37 25.96
C VAL A 73 5.46 -1.25 26.42
N GLU A 74 4.27 -1.12 25.82
CA GLU A 74 3.22 -0.22 26.30
C GLU A 74 3.07 -0.37 27.83
N GLU A 75 3.45 0.65 28.60
CA GLU A 75 3.50 0.60 30.07
C GLU A 75 2.09 0.58 30.71
N GLY A 76 1.05 0.71 29.89
CA GLY A 76 -0.34 0.63 30.32
C GLY A 76 -0.73 -0.79 30.70
N SER A 77 -0.84 -1.06 32.01
CA SER A 77 -1.55 -2.24 32.52
C SER A 77 -3.03 -2.11 32.17
N THR A 78 -3.43 -2.63 31.01
CA THR A 78 -4.83 -2.77 30.64
C THR A 78 -5.44 -3.94 31.41
N ASP A 79 -6.64 -3.77 31.97
CA ASP A 79 -7.38 -4.86 32.60
C ASP A 79 -7.75 -5.91 31.54
N TRP A 80 -6.92 -6.95 31.43
CA TRP A 80 -7.09 -8.04 30.48
C TRP A 80 -8.43 -8.75 30.63
N LYS A 81 -8.98 -8.78 31.86
CA LYS A 81 -10.25 -9.46 32.15
C LYS A 81 -11.41 -8.62 31.63
N ALA A 82 -11.35 -7.31 31.80
CA ALA A 82 -12.32 -6.39 31.22
C ALA A 82 -12.27 -6.42 29.68
N ALA A 83 -11.08 -6.41 29.09
CA ALA A 83 -10.91 -6.53 27.64
C ALA A 83 -11.51 -7.84 27.09
N ASN A 84 -11.23 -8.96 27.75
CA ASN A 84 -11.79 -10.26 27.36
C ASN A 84 -13.32 -10.31 27.53
N LYS A 85 -13.85 -9.69 28.59
CA LYS A 85 -15.31 -9.58 28.79
C LYS A 85 -15.96 -8.75 27.68
N ALA A 86 -15.29 -7.69 27.22
CA ALA A 86 -15.77 -6.88 26.10
C ALA A 86 -15.78 -7.67 24.78
N VAL A 87 -14.78 -8.53 24.52
CA VAL A 87 -14.82 -9.42 23.34
C VAL A 87 -15.93 -10.46 23.46
N ALA A 88 -16.15 -10.99 24.67
CA ALA A 88 -17.18 -11.99 24.95
C ALA A 88 -18.63 -11.48 24.81
N GLN A 89 -18.86 -10.18 24.65
CA GLN A 89 -20.20 -9.61 24.43
C GLN A 89 -20.79 -10.00 23.04
N PHE A 90 -19.98 -10.55 22.13
CA PHE A 90 -20.37 -10.95 20.79
C PHE A 90 -20.29 -12.48 20.60
N PRO A 91 -21.15 -13.29 21.26
CA PRO A 91 -21.04 -14.75 21.23
C PRO A 91 -21.23 -15.37 19.84
N ARG A 92 -21.96 -14.71 18.94
CA ARG A 92 -22.14 -15.15 17.53
C ARG A 92 -21.17 -14.46 16.57
N GLY A 93 -20.24 -13.66 17.09
CA GLY A 93 -19.24 -12.93 16.30
C GLY A 93 -19.84 -11.90 15.35
N HIS A 94 -19.64 -12.09 14.04
CA HIS A 94 -19.92 -11.08 13.01
C HIS A 94 -21.38 -10.60 12.96
N ILE A 95 -22.35 -11.49 13.16
CA ILE A 95 -23.77 -11.10 13.16
C ILE A 95 -24.10 -10.15 14.33
N ASP A 96 -23.52 -10.38 15.51
CA ASP A 96 -23.71 -9.50 16.67
C ASP A 96 -23.00 -8.16 16.46
N LEU A 97 -21.82 -8.17 15.82
CA LEU A 97 -21.11 -6.95 15.45
C LEU A 97 -21.94 -6.08 14.50
N LEU A 98 -22.52 -6.65 13.43
CA LEU A 98 -23.37 -5.90 12.51
C LEU A 98 -24.60 -5.30 13.19
N GLN A 99 -25.21 -6.03 14.12
CA GLN A 99 -26.34 -5.53 14.90
C GLN A 99 -25.93 -4.39 15.83
N TRP A 100 -24.76 -4.53 16.48
CA TRP A 100 -24.18 -3.50 17.32
C TRP A 100 -23.84 -2.24 16.53
N GLU A 101 -23.17 -2.34 15.38
CA GLU A 101 -22.85 -1.20 14.52
C GLU A 101 -24.11 -0.47 14.06
N LYS A 102 -25.15 -1.21 13.65
CA LYS A 102 -26.44 -0.64 13.28
C LYS A 102 -27.09 0.13 14.43
N ALA A 103 -27.02 -0.41 15.65
CA ALA A 103 -27.54 0.25 16.84
C ALA A 103 -26.72 1.51 17.21
N GLN A 104 -25.39 1.50 17.01
CA GLN A 104 -24.55 2.68 17.23
C GLN A 104 -24.81 3.77 16.18
N ALA A 105 -25.02 3.41 14.92
CA ALA A 105 -25.34 4.35 13.85
C ALA A 105 -26.69 5.06 14.03
N ALA A 106 -27.62 4.44 14.79
CA ALA A 106 -28.92 5.03 15.11
C ALA A 106 -28.87 6.03 16.29
N LYS A 107 -27.74 6.13 17.00
CA LYS A 107 -27.59 7.09 18.09
C LYS A 107 -27.38 8.49 17.51
N PRO A 108 -28.08 9.52 18.01
CA PRO A 108 -27.79 10.90 17.65
C PRO A 108 -26.33 11.20 17.95
N LYS A 109 -25.62 11.78 16.97
CA LYS A 109 -24.29 12.35 17.24
C LYS A 109 -24.53 13.59 18.10
N GLU A 110 -24.22 13.51 19.39
CA GLU A 110 -24.10 14.71 20.21
C GLU A 110 -22.95 15.54 19.63
N GLN A 111 -23.32 16.61 18.93
CA GLN A 111 -22.41 17.63 18.43
C GLN A 111 -22.04 18.54 19.62
N PRO A 112 -20.75 18.88 19.80
CA PRO A 112 -20.32 19.81 20.86
C PRO A 112 -20.89 21.22 20.66
#